data_AF-A0A0G1P8Y1-F1
#
_entry.id   AF-A0A0G1P8Y1-F1
#
_cell.length_a   1.000
_cell.length_b   1.000
_cell.length_c   1.000
_cell.angle_alpha   90.00
_cell.angle_beta   90.00
_cell.angle_gamma   90.00
#
_symmetry.space_group_name_H-M   'P 1'
#
loop_
_entity.id
_entity.type
_entity.pdbx_description
1 polymer ?
#
loop_
_entity_poly.entity_id
_entity_poly.type
_entity_poly.pdbx_seq_one_letter_code
_entity_poly.pdbx_strand_id
1 'polypeptide(L)' 'MTKIRRKRSDTKIGTIEKKYGKDFGARSDKKLGSYLKQKGYSSLSELLRYG' A
#
# COMPACT_ATOMS: atom_id res chain seq x y z
N MET A 1 12.91 -13.64 -11.46
CA MET A 1 11.71 -12.79 -11.37
C MET A 1 11.53 -12.21 -9.96
N THR A 2 11.87 -10.92 -9.79
CA THR A 2 11.16 -9.91 -8.96
C THR A 2 11.11 -9.99 -7.42
N LYS A 3 12.28 -9.98 -6.73
CA LYS A 3 12.38 -9.80 -5.25
C LYS A 3 11.84 -8.44 -4.73
N ILE A 4 11.83 -7.41 -5.59
CA ILE A 4 11.45 -6.03 -5.24
C ILE A 4 9.95 -5.90 -4.91
N ARG A 5 9.10 -6.68 -5.59
CA ARG A 5 7.63 -6.57 -5.46
C ARG A 5 7.14 -7.08 -4.11
N ARG A 6 7.72 -8.18 -3.59
CA ARG A 6 7.44 -8.71 -2.24
C ARG A 6 7.77 -7.68 -1.14
N LYS A 7 8.96 -7.07 -1.19
CA LYS A 7 9.39 -6.11 -0.16
C LYS A 7 8.49 -4.87 -0.10
N ARG A 8 7.95 -4.43 -1.24
CA ARG A 8 6.94 -3.34 -1.29
C ARG A 8 5.59 -3.76 -0.69
N SER A 9 5.12 -4.98 -0.96
CA SER A 9 3.87 -5.46 -0.35
C SER A 9 3.94 -5.60 1.18
N ASP A 10 5.14 -5.84 1.74
CA ASP A 10 5.37 -5.89 3.18
C ASP A 10 5.45 -4.50 3.86
N THR A 11 5.42 -3.41 3.10
CA THR A 11 5.41 -2.06 3.69
C THR A 11 4.09 -1.82 4.42
N LYS A 12 4.13 -1.25 5.63
CA LYS A 12 2.94 -0.89 6.40
C LYS A 12 2.26 0.34 5.81
N ILE A 13 0.93 0.35 5.78
CA ILE A 13 0.14 1.48 5.28
C ILE A 13 0.40 2.75 6.07
N GLY A 14 0.55 2.67 7.39
CA GLY A 14 0.87 3.86 8.19
C GLY A 14 2.17 4.54 7.76
N THR A 15 3.14 3.78 7.23
CA THR A 15 4.36 4.35 6.65
C THR A 15 4.09 5.04 5.32
N ILE A 16 3.21 4.47 4.48
CA ILE A 16 2.79 5.07 3.22
C ILE A 16 2.00 6.36 3.50
N GLU A 17 1.06 6.34 4.44
CA GLU A 17 0.24 7.49 4.83
C GLU A 17 1.12 8.65 5.27
N LYS A 18 2.10 8.39 6.14
CA LYS A 18 3.09 9.40 6.57
C LYS A 18 3.97 9.89 5.43
N LYS A 19 4.40 8.99 4.54
CA LYS A 19 5.30 9.32 3.43
C LYS A 19 4.62 10.18 2.36
N TYR A 20 3.34 9.92 2.09
CA TYR A 20 2.58 10.61 1.05
C TYR A 20 1.60 11.64 1.60
N GLY A 21 1.50 11.79 2.93
CA GLY A 21 0.59 12.73 3.59
C GLY A 21 -0.89 12.45 3.30
N LYS A 22 -1.24 11.18 3.04
CA LYS A 22 -2.60 10.78 2.64
C LYS A 22 -3.14 9.77 3.65
N ASP A 23 -4.39 9.92 4.06
CA ASP A 23 -5.06 8.95 4.92
C ASP A 23 -5.81 7.93 4.03
N PHE A 24 -5.50 6.64 4.17
CA PHE A 24 -6.19 5.57 3.44
C PHE A 24 -7.29 4.93 4.30
N GLY A 25 -7.53 5.41 5.52
CA GLY A 25 -8.53 4.87 6.44
C GLY A 25 -8.26 3.41 6.82
N ALA A 26 -7.01 2.96 6.70
CA ALA A 26 -6.61 1.61 7.03
C ALA A 26 -5.84 1.59 8.36
N ARG A 27 -5.93 0.48 9.09
CA ARG A 27 -5.13 0.29 10.30
C ARG A 27 -3.65 0.46 9.94
N SER A 28 -2.92 1.32 10.66
CA SER A 28 -1.54 1.69 10.32
C SER A 28 -0.57 0.50 10.26
N ASP A 29 -0.86 -0.61 10.96
CA ASP A 29 -0.07 -1.84 10.94
C ASP A 29 -0.32 -2.73 9.70
N LYS A 30 -1.40 -2.48 8.97
CA LYS A 30 -1.82 -3.30 7.84
C LYS A 30 -0.79 -3.23 6.71
N LYS A 31 -0.44 -4.40 6.17
CA LYS A 31 0.47 -4.51 5.02
C LYS A 31 -0.18 -3.93 3.76
N LEU A 32 0.59 -3.14 3.02
CA LEU A 32 0.19 -2.52 1.77
C LEU A 32 -0.33 -3.56 0.77
N GLY A 33 0.36 -4.69 0.61
CA GLY A 33 -0.08 -5.74 -0.31
C GLY A 33 -1.48 -6.28 0.03
N SER A 34 -1.76 -6.50 1.32
CA SER A 34 -3.07 -7.00 1.75
C SER A 34 -4.18 -5.95 1.56
N TYR A 35 -3.86 -4.67 1.74
CA TYR A 35 -4.82 -3.59 1.50
C TYR A 35 -5.11 -3.36 0.03
N LEU A 36 -4.07 -3.35 -0.81
CA LEU A 36 -4.22 -3.29 -2.26
C LEU A 36 -5.12 -4.43 -2.74
N LYS A 37 -4.87 -5.66 -2.29
CA LYS A 37 -5.70 -6.82 -2.62
C LYS A 37 -7.15 -6.69 -2.11
N GLN A 38 -7.37 -6.13 -0.92
CA GLN A 38 -8.70 -5.91 -0.38
C GLN A 38 -9.49 -4.86 -1.16
N LYS A 39 -8.82 -3.80 -1.61
CA LYS A 39 -9.44 -2.71 -2.38
C LYS A 39 -9.49 -2.96 -3.89
N GLY A 40 -8.83 -4.02 -4.37
CA GLY A 40 -8.76 -4.37 -5.79
C GLY A 40 -7.67 -3.66 -6.58
N TYR A 41 -6.72 -2.99 -5.92
CA TYR A 41 -5.61 -2.32 -6.58
C TYR A 41 -4.45 -3.26 -6.89
N SER A 42 -3.84 -3.08 -8.06
CA SER A 42 -2.71 -3.91 -8.50
C SER A 42 -1.35 -3.43 -7.95
N SER A 43 -1.27 -2.15 -7.55
CA SER A 43 -0.02 -1.50 -7.11
C SER A 43 -0.25 -0.22 -6.32
N LEU A 44 0.79 0.23 -5.60
CA LEU A 44 0.77 1.51 -4.87
C LEU A 44 0.51 2.70 -5.80
N SER A 45 1.08 2.71 -7.01
CA SER A 45 0.89 3.81 -7.96
C SER A 45 -0.56 3.94 -8.40
N GLU A 46 -1.26 2.81 -8.54
CA GLU A 46 -2.69 2.78 -8.86
C GLU A 46 -3.52 3.31 -7.69
N LEU A 47 -3.20 2.88 -6.47
CA LEU A 47 -3.79 3.44 -5.25
C LEU A 47 -3.56 4.96 -5.14
N LEU A 48 -2.40 5.47 -5.53
CA LEU A 48 -2.10 6.91 -5.50
C LEU A 48 -2.79 7.71 -6.62
N ARG A 49 -3.08 7.09 -7.77
CA ARG A 49 -3.78 7.74 -8.89
C ARG A 49 -5.30 7.74 -8.71
N TYR A 50 -5.87 6.68 -8.13
CA TYR A 50 -7.31 6.44 -8.13
C TYR A 50 -7.94 6.30 -6.73
N GLY A 51 -7.16 6.04 -5.68
CA GLY A 51 -7.59 6.19 -4.29
C GLY A 51 -7.25 7.58 -3.80
#